data_AF-A5E0B8-F1
#
_entry.id   AF-A5E0B8-F1
#
_cell.length_a   1.000
_cell.length_b   1.000
_cell.length_c   1.000
_cell.angle_alpha   90.00
_cell.angle_beta   90.00
_cell.angle_gamma   90.00
#
_symmetry.space_group_name_H-M   'P 1'
#
loop_
_entity.id
_entity.type
_entity.pdbx_description
1 polymer ?
#
loop_
_entity_poly.entity_id
_entity_poly.type
_entity_poly.pdbx_seq_one_letter_code
_entity_poly.pdbx_strand_id
1 'polypeptide(L)'
;MLVIYSIMFVIVYPLESVIYTLLMGLLGVVAAWFSLYLQADVISKFLVTIMLLPYIQKVAYDAVLSRECYHVYSRFHASRSKEKQNLRYNQKLRKYFHELPDISIFPYTVTRLVFLFFINLIPVIGPLIVFFFKASSKGLQAHNRYFKLKGYTRKEIRANHKQNKAVYTAFGVTALLLEMIPVINIFFMFTNTIGAALWVVDLEKANSIPLSLDISHEADSHSLVQNKPLALNNPHTFSTEALIDLQTESPLHTGSQLQAKCA
;
A
#
# COMPACT_ATOMS: atom_id res chain seq x y z
N MET A 1 10.72 -22.68 15.53
CA MET A 1 10.70 -22.67 17.01
C MET A 1 11.65 -23.73 17.55
N LEU A 2 11.29 -25.02 17.52
CA LEU A 2 12.10 -26.10 18.15
C LEU A 2 13.52 -26.20 17.57
N VAL A 3 13.68 -26.15 16.25
CA VAL A 3 15.00 -26.19 15.60
C VAL A 3 15.92 -25.03 16.05
N ILE A 4 15.37 -23.81 16.12
CA ILE A 4 16.12 -22.62 16.53
C ILE A 4 16.51 -22.73 18.00
N TYR A 5 15.58 -23.16 18.85
CA TYR A 5 15.84 -23.42 20.26
C TYR A 5 16.94 -24.47 20.45
N SER A 6 16.90 -25.59 19.72
CA SER A 6 17.95 -26.62 19.80
C SER A 6 19.33 -26.09 19.40
N ILE A 7 19.43 -25.30 18.34
CA ILE A 7 20.70 -24.70 17.90
C ILE A 7 21.23 -23.73 18.96
N MET A 8 20.37 -22.85 19.49
CA MET A 8 20.76 -21.90 20.54
C MET A 8 21.12 -22.61 21.85
N PHE A 9 20.45 -23.71 22.18
CA PHE A 9 20.76 -24.50 23.36
C PHE A 9 22.14 -25.15 23.27
N VAL A 10 22.60 -25.53 22.08
CA VAL A 10 23.95 -26.10 21.93
C VAL A 10 25.03 -25.01 21.94
N ILE A 11 24.77 -23.86 21.31
CA ILE A 11 25.80 -22.83 21.08
C ILE A 11 25.84 -21.79 22.20
N VAL A 12 24.68 -21.24 22.59
CA VAL A 12 24.58 -20.04 23.43
C VAL A 12 24.43 -20.40 24.91
N TYR A 13 23.66 -21.44 25.23
CA TYR A 13 23.41 -21.88 26.61
C TYR A 13 24.67 -22.19 27.44
N PRO A 14 25.71 -22.90 26.95
CA PRO A 14 26.89 -23.16 27.78
C PRO A 14 27.63 -21.87 28.15
N LEU A 15 27.69 -20.91 27.24
CA LEU A 15 28.30 -19.60 27.50
C LEU A 15 27.46 -18.78 28.50
N GLU A 16 26.14 -18.70 28.28
CA GLU A 16 25.25 -17.95 29.16
C GLU A 16 25.16 -18.56 30.57
N SER A 17 25.05 -19.89 30.68
CA SER A 17 24.93 -20.57 31.97
C SER A 17 26.13 -20.29 32.88
N VAL A 18 27.36 -20.20 32.34
CA VAL A 18 28.56 -19.83 33.11
C VAL A 18 28.45 -18.38 33.62
N ILE A 19 28.07 -17.45 32.75
CA ILE A 19 27.93 -16.03 33.10
C ILE A 19 26.85 -15.83 34.18
N TYR A 20 25.67 -16.43 34.00
CA TYR A 20 24.58 -16.29 34.95
C TYR A 20 24.87 -17.00 36.28
N THR A 21 25.56 -18.14 36.25
CA THR A 21 25.97 -18.85 37.48
C THR A 21 26.99 -18.04 38.27
N LEU A 22 27.90 -17.33 37.61
CA LEU A 22 28.84 -16.42 38.26
C LEU A 22 28.12 -15.25 38.96
N LEU A 23 27.07 -14.69 38.34
CA LEU A 23 26.36 -13.53 38.88
C LEU A 23 25.34 -13.87 39.97
N MET A 24 24.55 -14.94 39.80
CA MET A 24 23.41 -15.27 40.67
C MET A 24 23.54 -16.63 41.38
N GLY A 25 24.69 -17.29 41.28
CA GLY A 25 24.91 -18.62 41.85
C GLY A 25 24.10 -19.70 41.15
N LEU A 26 23.69 -20.76 41.87
CA LEU A 26 23.00 -21.92 41.30
C LEU A 26 21.67 -21.57 40.60
N LEU A 27 20.98 -20.51 41.05
CA LEU A 27 19.75 -20.02 40.42
C LEU A 27 20.01 -19.45 39.01
N GLY A 28 21.25 -19.07 38.72
CA GLY A 28 21.68 -18.57 37.42
C GLY A 28 21.46 -19.57 36.27
N VAL A 29 21.59 -20.88 36.53
CA VAL A 29 21.35 -21.91 35.50
C VAL A 29 19.88 -21.93 35.04
N VAL A 30 18.96 -21.82 35.99
CA VAL A 30 17.51 -21.77 35.69
C VAL A 30 17.15 -20.47 34.98
N ALA A 31 17.72 -19.35 35.41
CA ALA A 31 17.53 -18.06 34.75
C ALA A 31 18.05 -18.05 33.31
N ALA A 32 19.23 -18.65 33.06
CA ALA A 32 19.79 -18.79 31.72
C ALA A 32 18.86 -19.61 30.81
N TRP A 33 18.27 -20.70 31.33
CA TRP A 33 17.32 -21.50 30.55
C TRP A 33 16.07 -20.71 30.15
N PHE A 34 15.47 -19.97 31.10
CA PHE A 34 14.30 -19.14 30.80
C PHE A 34 14.63 -18.00 29.82
N SER A 35 15.78 -17.35 30.00
CA SER A 35 16.26 -16.29 29.08
C SER A 35 16.46 -16.82 27.67
N LEU A 36 17.08 -17.99 27.52
CA LEU A 36 17.30 -18.63 26.22
C LEU A 36 15.97 -18.90 25.50
N TYR A 37 14.95 -19.36 26.22
CA TYR A 37 13.61 -19.58 25.65
C TYR A 37 13.01 -18.27 25.11
N LEU A 38 13.12 -17.17 25.87
CA LEU A 38 12.65 -15.85 25.43
C LEU A 38 13.41 -15.35 24.21
N GLN A 39 14.74 -15.51 24.18
CA GLN A 39 15.55 -15.11 23.03
C GLN A 39 15.21 -15.93 21.78
N ALA A 40 14.95 -17.23 21.92
CA ALA A 40 14.59 -18.11 20.82
C ALA A 40 13.24 -17.75 20.19
N ASP A 41 12.26 -17.29 20.98
CA ASP A 41 10.97 -16.80 20.49
C ASP A 41 11.14 -15.51 19.67
N VAL A 42 11.93 -14.56 20.17
CA VAL A 42 12.25 -13.31 19.46
C VAL A 42 12.94 -13.59 18.13
N ILE A 43 13.96 -14.47 18.13
CA ILE A 43 14.71 -14.82 16.92
C ILE A 43 13.82 -15.53 15.90
N SER A 44 12.95 -16.44 16.35
CA SER A 44 12.02 -17.08 15.42
C SER A 44 11.04 -16.11 14.78
N LYS A 45 10.43 -15.23 15.57
CA LYS A 45 9.51 -14.21 15.07
C LYS A 45 10.21 -13.27 14.09
N PHE A 46 11.44 -12.89 14.41
CA PHE A 46 12.28 -12.10 13.52
C PHE A 46 12.51 -12.82 12.19
N LEU A 47 12.88 -14.09 12.21
CA LEU A 47 13.13 -14.90 11.01
C LEU A 47 11.89 -15.00 10.10
N VAL A 48 10.72 -15.26 10.69
CA VAL A 48 9.46 -15.32 9.95
C VAL A 48 9.11 -13.97 9.33
N THR A 49 9.26 -12.89 10.10
CA THR A 49 8.90 -11.53 9.65
C THR A 49 9.86 -11.00 8.58
N ILE A 50 11.14 -11.38 8.60
CA ILE A 50 12.13 -10.89 7.62
C ILE A 50 12.12 -11.68 6.30
N MET A 51 11.96 -13.00 6.36
CA MET A 51 12.03 -13.86 5.16
C MET A 51 10.65 -14.14 4.57
N LEU A 52 9.73 -14.64 5.40
CA LEU A 52 8.48 -15.22 4.91
C LEU A 52 7.42 -14.15 4.63
N LEU A 53 7.29 -13.18 5.53
CA LEU A 53 6.27 -12.14 5.41
C LEU A 53 6.34 -11.30 4.12
N PRO A 54 7.50 -10.75 3.69
CA PRO A 54 7.56 -9.95 2.47
C PRO A 54 7.28 -10.78 1.21
N TYR A 55 7.50 -12.09 1.26
CA TYR A 55 7.12 -13.00 0.19
C TYR A 55 5.60 -13.19 0.14
N ILE A 56 4.97 -13.57 1.27
CA ILE A 56 3.52 -13.82 1.31
C ILE A 56 2.73 -12.54 1.02
N GLN A 57 3.12 -11.39 1.61
CA GLN A 57 2.47 -10.11 1.35
C GLN A 57 2.49 -9.75 -0.14
N LYS A 58 3.59 -10.03 -0.84
CA LYS A 58 3.68 -9.78 -2.28
C LYS A 58 2.71 -10.66 -3.06
N VAL A 59 2.63 -11.95 -2.74
CA VAL A 59 1.71 -12.89 -3.40
C VAL A 59 0.26 -12.49 -3.13
N ALA A 60 -0.09 -12.15 -1.89
CA ALA A 60 -1.43 -11.68 -1.54
C ALA A 60 -1.79 -10.39 -2.28
N TYR A 61 -0.87 -9.44 -2.34
CA TYR A 61 -1.05 -8.18 -3.06
C TYR A 61 -1.28 -8.40 -4.56
N ASP A 62 -0.46 -9.23 -5.19
CA ASP A 62 -0.57 -9.56 -6.61
C ASP A 62 -1.87 -10.35 -6.89
N ALA A 63 -2.29 -11.23 -5.98
CA ALA A 63 -3.54 -11.98 -6.09
C ALA A 63 -4.76 -11.03 -6.11
N VAL A 64 -4.81 -10.05 -5.21
CA VAL A 64 -5.89 -9.04 -5.18
C VAL A 64 -5.91 -8.23 -6.47
N LEU A 65 -4.74 -7.76 -6.92
CA LEU A 65 -4.66 -7.00 -8.18
C LEU A 65 -5.10 -7.81 -9.40
N SER A 66 -4.72 -9.10 -9.46
CA SER A 66 -5.10 -9.97 -10.58
C SER A 66 -6.61 -10.22 -10.64
N ARG A 67 -7.28 -10.25 -9.48
CA ARG A 67 -8.72 -10.49 -9.36
C ARG A 67 -9.54 -9.24 -9.68
N GLU A 68 -9.17 -8.10 -9.10
CA GLU A 68 -9.96 -6.86 -9.20
C GLU A 68 -9.61 -6.02 -10.43
N CYS A 69 -8.39 -6.16 -10.98
CA CYS A 69 -7.93 -5.33 -12.08
C CYS A 69 -6.93 -6.04 -13.00
N TYR A 70 -7.38 -7.11 -13.67
CA TYR A 70 -6.56 -7.92 -14.57
C TYR A 70 -5.87 -7.11 -15.68
N HIS A 71 -6.57 -6.15 -16.31
CA HIS A 71 -6.02 -5.31 -17.38
C HIS A 71 -4.85 -4.43 -16.91
N VAL A 72 -4.92 -3.91 -15.67
CA VAL A 72 -3.82 -3.12 -15.08
C VAL A 72 -2.67 -4.04 -14.65
N TYR A 73 -2.98 -5.19 -14.05
CA TYR A 73 -1.99 -6.19 -13.66
C TYR A 73 -1.15 -6.68 -14.86
N SER A 74 -1.81 -7.10 -15.94
CA SER A 74 -1.17 -7.58 -17.16
C SER A 74 -0.30 -6.50 -17.83
N ARG A 75 -0.77 -5.24 -17.86
CA ARG A 75 0.02 -4.10 -18.36
C ARG A 75 1.30 -3.89 -17.54
N PHE A 76 1.21 -3.91 -16.20
CA PHE A 76 2.39 -3.74 -15.35
C PHE A 76 3.40 -4.88 -15.51
N HIS A 77 2.94 -6.12 -15.61
CA HIS A 77 3.81 -7.27 -15.83
C HIS A 77 4.46 -7.25 -17.22
N ALA A 78 3.72 -6.88 -18.27
CA ALA A 78 4.25 -6.74 -19.63
C ALA A 78 5.31 -5.63 -19.72
N SER A 79 5.05 -4.45 -19.15
CA SER A 79 5.99 -3.33 -19.13
C SER A 79 7.29 -3.68 -18.41
N ARG A 80 7.19 -4.34 -17.25
CA ARG A 80 8.37 -4.78 -16.49
C ARG A 80 9.16 -5.87 -17.20
N SER A 81 8.49 -6.78 -17.91
CA SER A 81 9.15 -7.83 -18.68
C SER A 81 9.93 -7.23 -19.86
N LYS A 82 9.31 -6.32 -20.61
CA LYS A 82 9.95 -5.58 -21.73
C LYS A 82 11.14 -4.74 -21.26
N GLU A 83 11.02 -4.09 -20.10
CA GLU A 83 12.10 -3.33 -19.49
C GLU A 83 13.28 -4.23 -19.11
N LYS A 84 13.04 -5.40 -18.49
CA LYS A 84 14.12 -6.35 -18.17
C LYS A 84 14.83 -6.92 -19.41
N GLN A 85 14.10 -7.07 -20.51
CA GLN A 85 14.59 -7.65 -21.75
C GLN A 85 15.39 -6.65 -22.59
N ASN A 86 15.02 -5.37 -22.59
CA ASN A 86 15.72 -4.31 -23.35
C ASN A 86 16.95 -3.72 -22.63
N LEU A 87 17.16 -4.02 -21.35
CA LEU A 87 18.30 -3.50 -20.59
C LEU A 87 19.59 -4.26 -20.94
N ARG A 88 20.42 -3.63 -21.78
CA ARG A 88 21.83 -4.00 -22.05
C ARG A 88 22.60 -4.07 -20.72
N TYR A 89 23.47 -5.07 -20.54
CA TYR A 89 24.15 -5.37 -19.25
C TYR A 89 24.75 -4.13 -18.55
N ASN A 90 25.40 -3.25 -19.30
CA ASN A 90 25.99 -2.01 -18.76
C ASN A 90 24.96 -0.99 -18.23
N GLN A 91 23.72 -1.02 -18.76
CA GLN A 91 22.63 -0.20 -18.25
C GLN A 91 22.02 -0.79 -16.97
N LYS A 92 22.05 -2.12 -16.78
CA LYS A 92 21.67 -2.73 -15.49
C LYS A 92 22.59 -2.24 -14.37
N LEU A 93 23.91 -2.22 -14.60
CA LEU A 93 24.88 -1.72 -13.63
C LEU A 93 24.66 -0.24 -13.29
N ARG A 94 24.42 0.61 -14.30
CA ARG A 94 24.13 2.04 -14.11
C ARG A 94 22.83 2.27 -13.33
N LYS A 95 21.83 1.41 -13.52
CA LYS A 95 20.56 1.49 -12.79
C LYS A 95 20.72 1.11 -11.31
N TYR A 96 21.55 0.11 -11.00
CA TYR A 96 21.92 -0.19 -9.61
C TYR A 96 22.71 0.95 -8.96
N PHE A 97 23.68 1.52 -9.69
CA PHE A 97 24.43 2.69 -9.22
C PHE A 97 23.54 3.91 -8.96
N HIS A 98 22.49 4.11 -9.77
CA HIS A 98 21.53 5.21 -9.58
C HIS A 98 20.42 4.88 -8.56
N GLU A 99 20.24 3.60 -8.22
CA GLU A 99 19.36 3.15 -7.13
C GLU A 99 20.02 3.21 -5.76
N LEU A 100 21.35 3.44 -5.70
CA LEU A 100 22.03 3.71 -4.44
C LEU A 100 21.46 4.99 -3.83
N PRO A 101 21.17 4.99 -2.51
CA PRO A 101 20.75 6.20 -1.84
C PRO A 101 21.87 7.24 -1.97
N ASP A 102 21.53 8.43 -2.49
CA ASP A 102 22.47 9.56 -2.49
C ASP A 102 23.02 9.70 -1.07
N ILE A 103 24.35 9.59 -0.91
CA ILE A 103 25.04 9.67 0.39
C ILE A 103 24.72 11.00 1.09
N SER A 104 24.31 12.02 0.34
CA SER A 104 23.80 13.31 0.83
C SER A 104 22.55 13.23 1.71
N ILE A 105 21.76 12.15 1.64
CA ILE A 105 20.56 11.94 2.49
C ILE A 105 20.95 11.38 3.87
N PHE A 106 22.18 10.90 4.02
CA PHE A 106 22.70 10.34 5.26
C PHE A 106 22.66 11.31 6.45
N PRO A 107 23.20 12.56 6.37
CA PRO A 107 23.18 13.49 7.51
C PRO A 107 21.75 13.78 7.99
N TYR A 108 20.81 14.01 7.07
CA TYR A 108 19.42 14.24 7.43
C TYR A 108 18.78 13.04 8.14
N THR A 109 19.09 11.82 7.66
CA THR A 109 18.56 10.58 8.26
C THR A 109 19.12 10.36 9.66
N VAL A 110 20.42 10.61 9.87
CA VAL A 110 21.06 10.52 11.18
C VAL A 110 20.49 11.55 12.15
N THR A 111 20.36 12.81 11.74
CA THR A 111 19.77 13.87 12.60
C THR A 111 18.34 13.52 13.01
N ARG A 112 17.51 13.03 12.08
CA ARG A 112 16.16 12.57 12.38
C ARG A 112 16.17 11.42 13.40
N LEU A 113 17.08 10.45 13.24
CA LEU A 113 17.18 9.31 14.14
C LEU A 113 17.59 9.74 15.56
N VAL A 114 18.59 10.61 15.68
CA VAL A 114 19.05 11.18 16.95
C VAL A 114 17.91 11.94 17.64
N PHE A 115 17.18 12.77 16.89
CA PHE A 115 16.03 13.50 17.43
C PHE A 115 14.91 12.58 17.92
N LEU A 116 14.55 11.54 17.14
CA LEU A 116 13.56 10.54 17.54
C LEU A 116 14.01 9.73 18.77
N PHE A 117 15.31 9.47 18.89
CA PHE A 117 15.89 8.81 20.06
C PHE A 117 15.71 9.65 21.32
N PHE A 118 16.02 10.95 21.27
CA PHE A 118 15.80 11.86 22.41
C PHE A 118 14.33 11.97 22.80
N ILE A 119 13.41 12.01 21.82
CA ILE A 119 11.96 12.03 22.09
C ILE A 119 11.51 10.78 22.85
N ASN A 120 12.08 9.61 22.53
CA ASN A 120 11.73 8.35 23.17
C ASN A 120 12.18 8.27 24.65
N LEU A 121 12.97 9.24 25.15
CA LEU A 121 13.38 9.30 26.54
C LEU A 121 12.21 9.66 27.49
N ILE A 122 11.15 10.28 26.96
CA ILE A 122 9.93 10.59 27.71
C ILE A 122 8.96 9.40 27.58
N PRO A 123 8.69 8.64 28.65
CA PRO A 123 7.76 7.52 28.59
C PRO A 123 6.36 7.99 28.20
N VAL A 124 5.61 7.14 27.49
CA VAL A 124 4.25 7.38 26.95
C VAL A 124 4.20 8.40 25.81
N ILE A 125 4.60 9.66 26.05
CA ILE A 125 4.50 10.75 25.07
C ILE A 125 5.50 10.55 23.93
N GLY A 126 6.72 10.13 24.25
CA GLY A 126 7.77 9.87 23.27
C GLY A 126 7.36 8.84 22.22
N PRO A 127 6.96 7.62 22.63
CA PRO A 127 6.44 6.60 21.73
C PRO A 127 5.28 7.07 20.86
N LEU A 128 4.35 7.86 21.41
CA LEU A 128 3.20 8.37 20.65
C LEU A 128 3.64 9.31 19.52
N ILE A 129 4.57 10.22 19.79
CA ILE A 129 5.11 11.13 18.77
C ILE A 129 5.86 10.34 17.70
N VAL A 130 6.77 9.45 18.11
CA VAL A 130 7.54 8.60 17.18
C VAL A 130 6.61 7.74 16.33
N PHE A 131 5.53 7.24 16.90
CA PHE A 131 4.49 6.47 16.21
C PHE A 131 3.86 7.29 15.06
N PHE A 132 3.44 8.53 15.31
CA PHE A 132 2.91 9.41 14.26
C PHE A 132 3.94 9.71 13.16
N PHE A 133 5.20 9.95 13.52
CA PHE A 133 6.27 10.16 12.53
C PHE A 133 6.56 8.90 11.69
N LYS A 134 6.41 7.71 12.28
CA LYS A 134 6.59 6.42 11.60
C LYS A 134 5.40 6.10 10.69
N ALA A 135 4.19 6.52 11.05
CA ALA A 135 2.96 6.26 10.31
C ALA A 135 3.05 6.68 8.84
N SER A 136 3.46 7.91 8.56
CA SER A 136 3.60 8.41 7.19
C SER A 136 4.53 7.54 6.33
N SER A 137 5.62 7.06 6.92
CA SER A 137 6.55 6.14 6.25
C SER A 137 5.94 4.76 6.05
N LYS A 138 5.19 4.23 7.03
CA LYS A 138 4.50 2.95 6.93
C LYS A 138 3.47 2.97 5.79
N GLY A 139 2.68 4.03 5.65
CA GLY A 139 1.71 4.16 4.57
C GLY A 139 2.36 4.23 3.18
N LEU A 140 3.51 4.90 3.07
CA LEU A 140 4.29 4.86 1.83
C LEU A 140 4.84 3.46 1.53
N GLN A 141 5.27 2.73 2.57
CA GLN A 141 5.81 1.38 2.40
C GLN A 141 4.78 0.38 1.88
N ALA A 142 3.51 0.51 2.27
CA ALA A 142 2.44 -0.35 1.79
C ALA A 142 2.27 -0.28 0.26
N HIS A 143 2.56 0.88 -0.33
CA HIS A 143 2.51 1.12 -1.78
C HIS A 143 3.80 0.85 -2.53
N ASN A 144 4.86 0.41 -1.85
CA ASN A 144 6.13 0.10 -2.52
C ASN A 144 5.97 -0.92 -3.65
N ARG A 145 5.04 -1.88 -3.53
CA ARG A 145 4.78 -2.87 -4.58
C ARG A 145 4.20 -2.21 -5.84
N TYR A 146 3.21 -1.36 -5.68
CA TYR A 146 2.62 -0.57 -6.76
C TYR A 146 3.64 0.34 -7.45
N PHE A 147 4.42 1.11 -6.71
CA PHE A 147 5.46 1.97 -7.32
C PHE A 147 6.52 1.15 -8.08
N LYS A 148 6.86 -0.04 -7.55
CA LYS A 148 7.75 -0.99 -8.24
C LYS A 148 7.14 -1.62 -9.49
N LEU A 149 5.81 -1.72 -9.59
CA LEU A 149 5.10 -2.28 -10.75
C LEU A 149 4.91 -1.22 -11.84
N LYS A 150 4.65 0.03 -11.45
CA LYS A 150 4.53 1.18 -12.35
C LYS A 150 5.88 1.73 -12.83
N GLY A 151 6.98 1.30 -12.22
CA GLY A 151 8.34 1.70 -12.60
C GLY A 151 8.73 3.10 -12.11
N TYR A 152 8.11 3.59 -11.02
CA TYR A 152 8.38 4.93 -10.52
C TYR A 152 9.80 5.08 -10.00
N THR A 153 10.43 6.20 -10.36
CA THR A 153 11.73 6.64 -9.86
C THR A 153 11.59 7.18 -8.43
N ARG A 154 12.65 7.12 -7.62
CA ARG A 154 12.66 7.67 -6.23
C ARG A 154 12.16 9.12 -6.15
N LYS A 155 12.49 9.95 -7.15
CA LYS A 155 12.06 11.35 -7.23
C LYS A 155 10.53 11.47 -7.40
N GLU A 156 9.95 10.65 -8.27
CA GLU A 156 8.50 10.59 -8.53
C GLU A 156 7.75 10.08 -7.30
N ILE A 157 8.27 9.06 -6.61
CA ILE A 157 7.69 8.56 -5.36
C ILE A 157 7.66 9.68 -4.30
N ARG A 158 8.75 10.45 -4.16
CA ARG A 158 8.80 11.58 -3.22
C ARG A 158 7.82 12.70 -3.60
N ALA A 159 7.71 13.02 -4.89
CA ALA A 159 6.77 14.02 -5.37
C ALA A 159 5.32 13.61 -5.09
N ASN A 160 4.94 12.36 -5.43
CA ASN A 160 3.61 11.82 -5.14
C ASN A 160 3.32 11.75 -3.64
N HIS A 161 4.32 11.36 -2.83
CA HIS A 161 4.19 11.33 -1.38
C HIS A 161 3.98 12.73 -0.80
N LYS A 162 4.67 13.75 -1.32
CA LYS A 162 4.53 15.14 -0.86
C LYS A 162 3.13 15.69 -1.15
N GLN A 163 2.57 15.36 -2.32
CA GLN A 163 1.21 15.79 -2.71
C GLN A 163 0.14 15.11 -1.85
N ASN A 164 0.28 13.80 -1.58
CA ASN A 164 -0.75 12.99 -0.91
C ASN A 164 -0.38 12.61 0.54
N LYS A 165 0.45 13.42 1.20
CA LYS A 165 1.04 13.09 2.52
C LYS A 165 -0.03 12.79 3.58
N ALA A 166 -1.13 13.53 3.58
CA ALA A 166 -2.22 13.36 4.53
C ALA A 166 -2.84 11.95 4.44
N VAL A 167 -3.18 11.51 3.23
CA VAL A 167 -3.81 10.20 2.99
C VAL A 167 -2.87 9.05 3.35
N TYR A 168 -1.59 9.14 2.95
CA TYR A 168 -0.59 8.14 3.35
C TYR A 168 -0.38 8.08 4.87
N THR A 169 -0.47 9.23 5.55
CA THR A 169 -0.33 9.27 7.01
C THR A 169 -1.55 8.68 7.70
N ALA A 170 -2.77 8.96 7.25
CA ALA A 170 -3.99 8.36 7.79
C ALA A 170 -4.02 6.83 7.62
N PHE A 171 -3.66 6.34 6.43
CA PHE A 171 -3.50 4.91 6.19
C PHE A 171 -2.39 4.30 7.06
N GLY A 172 -1.28 5.01 7.21
CA GLY A 172 -0.18 4.57 8.07
C GLY A 172 -0.53 4.51 9.55
N VAL A 173 -1.32 5.47 10.05
CA VAL A 173 -1.76 5.52 11.46
C VAL A 173 -2.69 4.35 11.74
N THR A 174 -3.70 4.14 10.90
CA THR A 174 -4.63 2.99 11.04
C THR A 174 -3.87 1.67 10.95
N ALA A 175 -2.99 1.50 9.96
CA ALA A 175 -2.16 0.31 9.83
C ALA A 175 -1.31 0.05 11.09
N LEU A 176 -0.62 1.07 11.62
CA LEU A 176 0.20 0.92 12.82
C LEU A 176 -0.62 0.67 14.10
N LEU A 177 -1.83 1.24 14.20
CA LEU A 177 -2.73 0.98 15.35
C LEU A 177 -3.16 -0.49 15.37
N LEU A 178 -3.49 -1.04 14.20
CA LEU A 178 -3.82 -2.46 14.05
C LEU A 178 -2.60 -3.36 14.37
N GLU A 179 -1.41 -2.94 13.94
CA GLU A 179 -0.15 -3.66 14.21
C GLU A 179 0.36 -3.54 15.65
N MET A 180 -0.27 -2.70 16.49
CA MET A 180 0.16 -2.47 17.87
C MET A 180 -0.04 -3.70 18.77
N ILE A 181 -0.94 -4.62 18.38
CA ILE A 181 -1.25 -5.84 19.14
C ILE A 181 -0.27 -6.95 18.74
N PRO A 182 0.72 -7.32 19.57
CA PRO A 182 1.85 -8.18 19.16
C PRO A 182 1.45 -9.60 18.74
N VAL A 183 0.29 -10.10 19.18
CA VAL A 183 -0.20 -11.46 18.86
C VAL A 183 -0.89 -11.50 17.49
N ILE A 184 -1.72 -10.49 17.18
CA ILE A 184 -2.55 -10.44 15.96
C ILE A 184 -1.88 -9.58 14.88
N ASN A 185 -0.76 -8.93 15.20
CA ASN A 185 0.00 -8.06 14.30
C ASN A 185 0.24 -8.70 12.92
N ILE A 186 0.63 -9.96 12.88
CA ILE A 186 0.88 -10.67 11.62
C ILE A 186 -0.36 -10.78 10.73
N PHE A 187 -1.53 -11.01 11.32
CA PHE A 187 -2.80 -11.05 10.61
C PHE A 187 -3.16 -9.65 10.07
N PHE A 188 -3.02 -8.63 10.91
CA PHE A 188 -3.26 -7.25 10.50
C PHE A 188 -2.29 -6.75 9.43
N MET A 189 -1.04 -7.21 9.42
CA MET A 189 -0.10 -6.94 8.34
C MET A 189 -0.61 -7.46 6.98
N PHE A 190 -1.30 -8.61 6.95
CA PHE A 190 -1.96 -9.10 5.73
C PHE A 190 -3.16 -8.23 5.35
N THR A 191 -4.03 -7.92 6.30
CA THR A 191 -5.19 -7.03 6.08
C THR A 191 -4.76 -5.66 5.55
N ASN A 192 -3.71 -5.06 6.14
CA ASN A 192 -3.11 -3.81 5.67
C ASN A 192 -2.58 -3.93 4.23
N THR A 193 -1.99 -5.06 3.88
CA THR A 193 -1.50 -5.31 2.51
C THR A 193 -2.65 -5.42 1.51
N ILE A 194 -3.73 -6.12 1.87
CA ILE A 194 -4.94 -6.24 1.05
C ILE A 194 -5.62 -4.87 0.88
N GLY A 195 -5.76 -4.10 1.97
CA GLY A 195 -6.32 -2.75 1.93
C GLY A 195 -5.50 -1.81 1.05
N ALA A 196 -4.16 -1.90 1.09
CA ALA A 196 -3.30 -1.15 0.17
C ALA A 196 -3.45 -1.59 -1.29
N ALA A 197 -3.70 -2.88 -1.55
CA ALA A 197 -3.97 -3.37 -2.90
C ALA A 197 -5.30 -2.83 -3.44
N LEU A 198 -6.36 -2.87 -2.62
CA LEU A 198 -7.67 -2.32 -2.98
C LEU A 198 -7.63 -0.82 -3.22
N TRP A 199 -6.91 -0.07 -2.37
CA TRP A 199 -6.71 1.37 -2.59
C TRP A 199 -6.04 1.65 -3.95
N VAL A 200 -5.07 0.83 -4.37
CA VAL A 200 -4.47 0.95 -5.71
C VAL A 200 -5.45 0.64 -6.83
N VAL A 201 -6.31 -0.37 -6.65
CA VAL A 201 -7.37 -0.68 -7.62
C VAL A 201 -8.26 0.53 -7.80
N ASP A 202 -8.71 1.17 -6.71
CA ASP A 202 -9.58 2.34 -6.78
C ASP A 202 -8.87 3.55 -7.40
N LEU A 203 -7.59 3.75 -7.08
CA LEU A 203 -6.76 4.80 -7.69
C LEU A 203 -6.63 4.62 -9.20
N GLU A 204 -6.35 3.40 -9.67
CA GLU A 204 -6.23 3.10 -11.10
C GLU A 204 -7.59 3.14 -11.81
N LYS A 205 -8.68 2.70 -11.16
CA LYS A 205 -10.05 2.90 -11.66
C LYS A 205 -10.33 4.38 -11.88
N ALA A 206 -10.12 5.23 -10.86
CA ALA A 206 -10.31 6.67 -10.98
C ALA A 206 -9.46 7.31 -12.10
N ASN A 207 -8.20 6.88 -12.25
CA ASN A 207 -7.31 7.35 -13.32
C ASN A 207 -7.67 6.80 -14.72
N SER A 208 -8.41 5.69 -14.79
CA SER A 208 -8.87 5.06 -16.04
C SER A 208 -10.25 5.54 -16.50
N ILE A 209 -11.02 6.18 -15.62
CA ILE A 209 -12.35 6.76 -15.89
C ILE A 209 -12.35 8.09 -16.70
N PRO A 210 -11.25 8.83 -17.00
CA PRO A 210 -11.37 10.06 -17.77
C PRO A 210 -11.67 9.86 -19.28
N LEU A 211 -11.92 8.64 -19.75
CA LEU A 211 -12.19 8.37 -21.18
C LEU A 211 -13.62 7.88 -21.50
N SER A 212 -14.45 7.59 -20.50
CA SER A 212 -15.82 7.10 -20.75
C SER A 212 -16.90 8.18 -20.69
N LEU A 213 -16.57 9.40 -20.22
CA LEU A 213 -17.55 10.50 -20.13
C LEU A 213 -17.64 11.36 -21.40
N ASP A 214 -16.62 11.35 -22.27
CA ASP A 214 -16.68 12.04 -23.56
C ASP A 214 -17.47 11.25 -24.62
N ILE A 215 -17.54 9.92 -24.51
CA ILE A 215 -18.25 9.11 -25.52
C ILE A 215 -19.77 9.18 -25.33
N SER A 216 -20.25 9.35 -24.09
CA SER A 216 -21.68 9.52 -23.80
C SER A 216 -22.25 10.86 -24.27
N HIS A 217 -21.41 11.89 -24.48
CA HIS A 217 -21.89 13.20 -24.94
C HIS A 217 -21.84 13.37 -26.47
N GLU A 218 -21.01 12.58 -27.17
CA GLU A 218 -20.88 12.61 -28.64
C GLU A 218 -21.76 11.53 -29.34
N ALA A 219 -22.17 10.48 -28.63
CA ALA A 219 -23.03 9.44 -29.20
C ALA A 219 -24.51 9.86 -29.33
N ASP A 220 -24.96 10.84 -28.55
CA ASP A 220 -26.34 11.34 -28.59
C ASP A 220 -26.55 12.45 -29.65
N SER A 221 -25.50 13.09 -30.14
CA SER A 221 -25.60 14.11 -31.21
C SER A 221 -25.77 13.48 -32.61
N HIS A 222 -25.20 12.28 -32.82
CA HIS A 222 -25.23 11.60 -34.12
C HIS A 222 -26.51 10.79 -34.39
N SER A 223 -27.32 10.48 -33.37
CA SER A 223 -28.57 9.74 -33.52
C SER A 223 -29.78 10.62 -33.89
N LEU A 224 -29.68 11.95 -33.74
CA LEU A 224 -30.75 12.90 -34.03
C LEU A 224 -30.82 13.40 -35.49
N VAL A 225 -29.87 13.05 -36.37
CA VAL A 225 -29.83 13.56 -37.76
C VAL A 225 -30.46 12.59 -38.77
N GLN A 226 -30.66 11.31 -38.44
CA GLN A 226 -30.93 10.29 -39.47
C GLN A 226 -32.38 9.81 -39.62
N ASN A 227 -33.33 10.35 -38.84
CA ASN A 227 -34.75 9.99 -38.96
C ASN A 227 -35.61 11.19 -39.34
N LYS A 228 -35.62 11.55 -40.64
CA LYS A 228 -36.67 12.37 -41.24
C LYS A 228 -37.25 11.66 -42.46
N PRO A 229 -38.37 10.93 -42.34
CA PRO A 229 -39.12 10.51 -43.51
C PRO A 229 -39.85 11.72 -44.14
N LEU A 230 -39.84 11.76 -45.47
CA LEU A 230 -40.58 12.71 -46.29
C LEU A 230 -42.10 12.56 -46.10
N ALA A 231 -42.76 13.62 -45.64
CA ALA A 231 -44.19 13.87 -45.84
C ALA A 231 -44.38 15.41 -45.90
N LEU A 232 -44.63 15.98 -47.08
CA LEU A 232 -45.95 16.30 -47.66
C LEU A 232 -46.65 17.54 -47.01
N ASN A 233 -46.52 18.67 -47.72
CA ASN A 233 -47.56 19.65 -48.08
C ASN A 233 -48.39 20.38 -46.98
N ASN A 234 -47.89 21.56 -46.58
CA ASN A 234 -48.56 22.88 -46.45
C ASN A 234 -49.86 23.06 -45.60
N PRO A 235 -50.34 24.30 -45.35
CA PRO A 235 -50.22 25.00 -44.07
C PRO A 235 -51.57 25.23 -43.38
N HIS A 236 -51.55 25.86 -42.20
CA HIS A 236 -52.57 26.72 -41.57
C HIS A 236 -52.82 26.40 -40.08
N THR A 237 -53.10 27.50 -39.35
CA THR A 237 -53.67 27.63 -38.00
C THR A 237 -52.72 27.51 -36.80
N PHE A 238 -52.92 28.18 -35.67
CA PHE A 238 -53.29 29.57 -35.30
C PHE A 238 -53.27 29.57 -33.75
N SER A 239 -52.50 30.50 -33.16
CA SER A 239 -52.72 31.15 -31.85
C SER A 239 -52.77 30.36 -30.53
N THR A 240 -51.82 30.73 -29.66
CA THR A 240 -51.95 31.16 -28.24
C THR A 240 -52.84 30.40 -27.25
N GLU A 241 -52.22 29.95 -26.15
CA GLU A 241 -52.46 30.34 -24.74
C GLU A 241 -51.35 29.66 -23.89
N ALA A 242 -50.55 30.34 -23.06
CA ALA A 242 -50.87 30.76 -21.67
C ALA A 242 -51.40 29.57 -20.83
N LEU A 243 -50.92 29.21 -19.65
CA LEU A 243 -50.35 29.96 -18.54
C LEU A 243 -49.93 28.90 -17.48
N ILE A 244 -48.74 29.05 -16.88
CA ILE A 244 -48.45 28.88 -15.43
C ILE A 244 -48.81 27.54 -14.74
N ASP A 245 -47.80 26.78 -14.27
CA ASP A 245 -47.43 26.85 -12.84
C ASP A 245 -46.08 26.16 -12.50
N LEU A 246 -45.18 27.01 -11.97
CA LEU A 246 -44.21 26.82 -10.89
C LEU A 246 -43.44 25.50 -10.67
N GLN A 247 -42.14 25.62 -10.94
CA GLN A 247 -41.05 25.57 -9.93
C GLN A 247 -40.53 24.18 -9.46
N THR A 248 -39.35 23.87 -10.01
CA THR A 248 -38.10 23.40 -9.35
C THR A 248 -37.97 21.99 -8.77
N GLU A 249 -37.03 21.27 -9.41
CA GLU A 249 -35.90 20.51 -8.82
C GLU A 249 -36.16 19.17 -8.10
N SER A 250 -36.06 18.11 -8.91
CA SER A 250 -35.23 16.88 -8.79
C SER A 250 -34.23 16.73 -7.62
N PRO A 251 -33.68 15.51 -7.36
CA PRO A 251 -34.28 14.17 -7.37
C PRO A 251 -33.86 13.31 -6.13
N LEU A 252 -34.64 12.26 -5.83
CA LEU A 252 -34.25 11.16 -4.93
C LEU A 252 -34.56 9.84 -5.66
N HIS A 253 -33.76 8.81 -5.41
CA HIS A 253 -33.69 7.49 -6.09
C HIS A 253 -32.77 7.48 -7.33
N THR A 254 -31.84 6.54 -7.54
CA THR A 254 -31.90 5.11 -7.25
C THR A 254 -30.48 4.53 -7.26
N GLY A 255 -30.00 3.99 -6.14
CA GLY A 255 -28.72 3.27 -6.07
C GLY A 255 -28.94 1.76 -6.13
N SER A 256 -29.24 1.24 -7.32
CA SER A 256 -29.31 -0.19 -7.61
C SER A 256 -28.92 -0.39 -9.07
N GLN A 257 -28.10 -1.42 -9.31
CA GLN A 257 -27.53 -1.86 -10.60
C GLN A 257 -26.25 -1.14 -11.01
N LEU A 258 -25.10 -1.80 -10.74
CA LEU A 258 -23.97 -1.92 -11.67
C LEU A 258 -22.98 -2.99 -11.14
N GLN A 259 -23.52 -4.20 -10.93
CA GLN A 259 -22.75 -5.43 -11.12
C GLN A 259 -22.84 -5.77 -12.60
N ALA A 260 -21.86 -5.38 -13.42
CA ALA A 260 -21.52 -6.04 -14.69
C ALA A 260 -20.44 -5.25 -15.44
N LYS A 261 -19.17 -5.58 -15.18
CA LYS A 261 -18.13 -5.77 -16.20
C LYS A 261 -16.83 -6.10 -15.51
N CYS A 262 -16.46 -7.38 -15.58
CA CYS A 262 -15.10 -7.93 -15.61
C CYS A 262 -15.22 -9.45 -15.45
N ALA A 263 -15.65 -10.10 -16.54
CA ALA A 263 -15.26 -11.46 -16.86
C ALA A 263 -14.32 -11.37 -18.06
#